data_AF-A0A534IWE6-F1
#
_entry.id   AF-A0A534IWE6-F1
#
_cell.length_a   1.000
_cell.length_b   1.000
_cell.length_c   1.000
_cell.angle_alpha   90.00
_cell.angle_beta   90.00
_cell.angle_gamma   90.00
#
_symmetry.space_group_name_H-M   'P 1'
#
loop_
_entity.id
_entity.type
_entity.pdbx_description
1 polymer ?
#
loop_
_entity_poly.entity_id
_entity_poly.type
_entity_poly.pdbx_seq_one_letter_code
_entity_poly.pdbx_strand_id
1 'polypeptide(L)'
;MVKAGQRIPRDVAQQLARLEIFPLVVGLDLRSAYEAGTVFRRETLAIDDVVVRGQIAQAGLEALALALALAYPTKETIRPLLAKAHAEALSLAVESEFPTKETVKLLLAKAQARMLALAARAPGAADEELRSQLG
;
A
#
# COMPACT_ATOMS: atom_id res chain seq x y z
N MET A 1 1.84 38.72 -1.75
CA MET A 1 1.24 37.69 -0.88
C MET A 1 1.44 38.12 0.57
N VAL A 2 0.40 38.07 1.40
CA VAL A 2 0.45 38.48 2.82
C VAL A 2 0.41 37.21 3.67
N LYS A 3 1.24 37.12 4.73
CA LYS A 3 1.23 35.96 5.63
C LYS A 3 -0.04 35.95 6.50
N ALA A 4 -0.48 34.77 6.91
CA ALA A 4 -1.61 34.62 7.82
C ALA A 4 -1.41 35.47 9.08
N GLY A 5 -2.42 36.27 9.44
CA GLY A 5 -2.41 37.17 10.61
C GLY A 5 -1.85 38.57 10.38
N GLN A 6 -1.29 38.90 9.21
CA GLN A 6 -0.82 40.25 8.90
C GLN A 6 -1.90 41.12 8.24
N ARG A 7 -1.86 42.44 8.49
CA ARG A 7 -2.79 43.40 7.89
C ARG A 7 -2.60 43.44 6.37
N ILE A 8 -3.68 43.25 5.63
CA ILE A 8 -3.67 43.28 4.16
C ILE A 8 -3.62 44.75 3.69
N PRO A 9 -2.59 45.15 2.90
CA PRO A 9 -2.52 46.49 2.29
C PRO A 9 -3.63 46.68 1.24
N ARG A 10 -4.12 47.91 1.07
CA ARG A 10 -5.23 48.22 0.15
C ARG A 10 -4.94 47.81 -1.30
N ASP A 11 -3.72 48.04 -1.78
CA ASP A 11 -3.37 47.79 -3.18
C ASP A 11 -3.39 46.29 -3.50
N VAL A 12 -2.93 45.45 -2.56
CA VAL A 12 -2.96 43.98 -2.70
C VAL A 12 -4.39 43.46 -2.67
N ALA A 13 -5.25 44.03 -1.82
CA ALA A 13 -6.67 43.65 -1.75
C ALA A 13 -7.41 43.99 -3.05
N GLN A 14 -7.15 45.15 -3.66
CA GLN A 14 -7.77 45.53 -4.94
C GLN A 14 -7.31 44.64 -6.10
N GLN A 15 -6.04 44.24 -6.11
CA GLN A 15 -5.52 43.30 -7.11
C GLN A 15 -6.16 41.91 -6.99
N LEU A 16 -6.29 41.37 -5.77
CA LEU A 16 -6.97 40.08 -5.53
C LEU A 16 -8.43 40.11 -5.96
N ALA A 17 -9.15 41.21 -5.69
CA ALA A 17 -10.53 41.38 -6.11
C ALA A 17 -10.68 41.42 -7.66
N ARG A 18 -9.74 42.06 -8.36
CA ARG A 18 -9.72 42.07 -9.85
C ARG A 18 -9.42 40.70 -10.46
N LEU A 19 -8.68 39.85 -9.75
CA LEU A 19 -8.38 38.48 -10.14
C LEU A 19 -9.48 37.50 -9.72
N GLU A 20 -10.58 37.99 -9.14
CA GLU A 20 -11.69 37.20 -8.62
C GLU A 20 -11.27 36.17 -7.54
N ILE A 21 -10.20 36.48 -6.81
CA ILE A 21 -9.70 35.65 -5.71
C ILE A 21 -10.21 36.24 -4.39
N PHE A 22 -11.09 35.52 -3.70
CA PHE A 22 -11.69 35.94 -2.43
C PHE A 22 -11.18 35.07 -1.26
N PRO A 23 -10.08 35.46 -0.59
CA PRO A 23 -9.41 34.63 0.41
C PRO A 23 -10.09 34.62 1.80
N LEU A 24 -11.14 35.43 1.99
CA LEU A 24 -11.87 35.53 3.25
C LEU A 24 -13.34 35.16 3.01
N VAL A 25 -13.83 34.20 3.78
CA VAL A 25 -15.26 33.88 3.82
C VAL A 25 -15.90 34.77 4.87
N VAL A 26 -16.83 35.63 4.45
CA VAL A 26 -17.63 36.44 5.38
C VAL A 26 -18.86 35.61 5.75
N GLY A 27 -18.98 35.22 7.02
CA GLY A 27 -20.05 34.34 7.49
C GLY A 27 -20.08 34.19 9.02
N LEU A 28 -20.98 33.35 9.52
CA LEU A 28 -21.05 33.03 10.95
C LEU A 28 -19.90 32.09 11.35
N ASP A 29 -19.15 32.48 12.37
CA ASP A 29 -18.15 31.63 13.01
C ASP A 29 -18.78 30.87 14.19
N LEU A 30 -18.99 29.57 13.99
CA LEU A 30 -19.61 28.70 14.99
C LEU A 30 -18.56 28.30 16.04
N ARG A 31 -18.74 28.76 17.28
CA ARG A 31 -17.82 28.44 18.39
C ARG A 31 -18.04 27.03 18.96
N SER A 32 -19.30 26.68 19.20
CA SER A 32 -19.70 25.38 19.72
C SER A 32 -21.19 25.15 19.49
N ALA A 33 -21.58 23.89 19.33
CA ALA A 33 -22.97 23.46 19.35
C ALA A 33 -23.24 22.64 20.62
N TYR A 34 -24.44 22.77 21.17
CA TYR A 34 -24.89 21.93 22.28
C TYR A 34 -26.07 21.10 21.82
N GLU A 35 -25.96 19.79 21.98
CA GLU A 35 -27.02 18.86 21.62
C GLU A 35 -27.05 17.70 22.61
N ALA A 36 -28.23 17.38 23.13
CA ALA A 36 -28.49 16.24 24.00
C ALA A 36 -27.50 16.05 25.18
N GLY A 37 -27.07 17.13 25.83
CA GLY A 37 -26.12 17.05 26.96
C GLY A 37 -24.64 17.13 26.55
N THR A 38 -24.33 17.12 25.26
CA THR A 38 -22.95 17.15 24.75
C THR A 38 -22.64 18.49 24.12
N VAL A 39 -21.49 19.06 24.46
CA VAL A 39 -20.95 20.28 23.81
C VAL A 39 -19.97 19.86 22.73
N PHE A 40 -20.35 20.08 21.47
CA PHE A 40 -19.50 19.90 20.31
C PHE A 40 -18.70 21.17 20.04
N ARG A 41 -17.37 21.07 20.07
CA ARG A 41 -16.49 22.18 19.69
C ARG A 41 -16.31 22.25 18.19
N ARG A 42 -15.88 23.41 17.69
CA ARG A 42 -15.65 23.65 16.26
C ARG A 42 -14.76 22.58 15.61
N GLU A 43 -13.71 22.14 16.30
CA GLU A 43 -12.76 21.16 15.74
C GLU A 43 -13.41 19.79 15.53
N THR A 44 -14.35 19.41 16.39
CA THR A 44 -15.09 18.14 16.29
C THR A 44 -16.16 18.21 15.21
N LEU A 45 -16.76 19.38 14.99
CA LEU A 45 -17.74 19.61 13.93
C LEU A 45 -17.11 19.75 12.55
N ALA A 46 -15.83 20.12 12.49
CA ALA A 46 -15.04 20.21 11.26
C ALA A 46 -14.61 18.80 10.80
N ILE A 47 -15.58 18.01 10.33
CA ILE A 47 -15.34 16.65 9.84
C ILE A 47 -15.02 16.71 8.34
N ASP A 48 -13.88 16.10 7.96
CA ASP A 48 -13.54 15.83 6.57
C ASP A 48 -14.00 14.41 6.19
N ASP A 49 -14.99 14.33 5.31
CA ASP A 49 -15.56 13.06 4.83
C ASP A 49 -14.50 12.17 4.14
N VAL A 50 -13.54 12.76 3.43
CA VAL A 50 -12.47 12.02 2.74
C VAL A 50 -11.55 11.36 3.77
N VAL A 51 -11.19 12.09 4.83
CA VAL A 51 -10.32 11.57 5.90
C VAL A 51 -11.02 10.45 6.65
N VAL A 52 -12.28 10.63 7.04
CA VAL A 52 -13.03 9.61 7.79
C VAL A 52 -13.20 8.34 6.98
N ARG A 53 -13.55 8.45 5.69
CA ARG A 53 -13.62 7.27 4.80
C ARG A 53 -12.28 6.56 4.68
N GLY A 54 -11.19 7.32 4.55
CA GLY A 54 -9.83 6.78 4.52
C GLY A 54 -9.50 5.98 5.78
N GLN A 55 -9.84 6.52 6.96
CA GLN A 55 -9.61 5.84 8.24
C GLN A 55 -10.42 4.54 8.36
N ILE A 56 -11.68 4.53 7.93
CA ILE A 56 -12.52 3.32 7.95
C ILE A 56 -11.96 2.25 7.00
N ALA A 57 -11.57 2.63 5.79
CA ALA A 57 -10.97 1.70 4.83
C ALA A 57 -9.66 1.11 5.38
N GLN A 58 -8.82 1.96 5.98
CA GLN A 58 -7.55 1.55 6.58
C GLN A 58 -7.78 0.57 7.74
N ALA A 59 -8.71 0.86 8.64
CA ALA A 59 -9.05 -0.03 9.75
C ALA A 59 -9.52 -1.41 9.27
N GLY A 60 -10.29 -1.47 8.17
CA GLY A 60 -10.71 -2.73 7.56
C GLY A 60 -9.52 -3.55 7.01
N LEU A 61 -8.57 -2.89 6.34
CA LEU A 61 -7.36 -3.54 5.84
C LEU A 61 -6.47 -4.06 6.98
N GLU A 62 -6.29 -3.26 8.04
CA GLU A 62 -5.51 -3.64 9.22
C GLU A 62 -6.13 -4.83 9.95
N ALA A 63 -7.46 -4.83 10.13
CA ALA A 63 -8.17 -5.96 10.71
C ALA A 63 -8.01 -7.24 9.88
N LEU A 64 -8.12 -7.13 8.55
CA LEU A 64 -7.91 -8.26 7.64
C LEU A 64 -6.47 -8.78 7.73
N ALA A 65 -5.48 -7.88 7.71
CA ALA A 65 -4.07 -8.24 7.82
C ALA A 65 -3.77 -8.97 9.14
N LEU A 66 -4.32 -8.49 10.26
CA LEU A 66 -4.20 -9.13 11.56
C LEU A 66 -4.82 -10.54 11.57
N ALA A 67 -6.04 -10.68 11.02
CA ALA A 67 -6.71 -11.98 10.96
C ALA A 67 -5.92 -12.99 10.10
N LEU A 68 -5.33 -12.55 9.00
CA LEU A 68 -4.46 -13.39 8.15
C LEU A 68 -3.13 -13.75 8.81
N ALA A 69 -2.57 -12.84 9.61
CA ALA A 69 -1.33 -13.09 10.34
C ALA A 69 -1.52 -14.14 11.46
N LEU A 70 -2.63 -14.07 12.20
CA LEU A 70 -2.97 -15.03 13.25
C LEU A 70 -3.66 -16.31 12.74
N ALA A 71 -3.82 -16.44 11.42
CA ALA A 71 -4.52 -17.56 10.78
C ALA A 71 -5.95 -17.79 11.31
N TYR A 72 -6.67 -16.71 11.62
CA TYR A 72 -8.03 -16.80 12.16
C TYR A 72 -9.06 -17.07 11.04
N PRO A 73 -9.76 -18.23 11.05
CA PRO A 73 -10.62 -18.62 9.94
C PRO A 73 -12.01 -18.00 10.04
N THR A 74 -12.33 -17.13 9.07
CA THR A 74 -13.67 -16.59 8.83
C THR A 74 -14.09 -16.85 7.38
N LYS A 75 -15.31 -16.50 7.00
CA LYS A 75 -15.79 -16.67 5.61
C LYS A 75 -14.95 -15.85 4.62
N GLU A 76 -14.47 -14.70 5.07
CA GLU A 76 -13.67 -13.75 4.30
C GLU A 76 -12.20 -14.15 4.25
N THR A 77 -11.64 -14.73 5.33
CA THR A 77 -10.20 -15.04 5.44
C THR A 77 -9.85 -16.46 5.00
N ILE A 78 -10.79 -17.41 4.95
CA ILE A 78 -10.46 -18.82 4.69
C ILE A 78 -9.81 -19.04 3.32
N ARG A 79 -10.29 -18.37 2.27
CA ARG A 79 -9.74 -18.47 0.91
C ARG A 79 -8.30 -17.94 0.82
N PRO A 80 -8.01 -16.69 1.26
CA PRO A 80 -6.64 -16.20 1.24
C PRO A 80 -5.70 -16.98 2.17
N LEU A 81 -6.18 -17.51 3.30
CA LEU A 81 -5.37 -18.38 4.16
C LEU A 81 -4.93 -19.67 3.46
N LEU A 82 -5.84 -20.34 2.75
CA LEU A 82 -5.49 -21.54 1.99
C LEU A 82 -4.51 -21.25 0.85
N ALA A 83 -4.71 -20.13 0.15
CA ALA A 83 -3.78 -19.70 -0.90
C ALA A 83 -2.38 -19.40 -0.34
N LYS A 84 -2.31 -18.71 0.80
CA LYS A 84 -1.05 -18.44 1.52
C LYS A 84 -0.36 -19.74 1.94
N ALA A 85 -1.09 -20.66 2.56
CA ALA A 85 -0.54 -21.94 3.00
C ALA A 85 0.00 -22.78 1.83
N HIS A 86 -0.71 -22.82 0.70
CA HIS A 86 -0.21 -23.51 -0.50
C HIS A 86 1.06 -22.86 -1.06
N ALA A 87 1.09 -21.53 -1.16
CA ALA A 87 2.28 -20.81 -1.62
C ALA A 87 3.50 -21.02 -0.71
N GLU A 88 3.31 -20.99 0.60
CA GLU A 88 4.37 -21.24 1.58
C GLU A 88 4.88 -22.69 1.51
N ALA A 89 3.98 -23.67 1.41
CA ALA A 89 4.34 -25.08 1.27
C ALA A 89 5.09 -25.34 -0.05
N LEU A 90 4.63 -24.73 -1.15
CA LEU A 90 5.29 -24.85 -2.46
C LEU A 90 6.70 -24.25 -2.40
N SER A 91 6.83 -23.06 -1.81
CA SER A 91 8.13 -22.39 -1.62
C SER A 91 9.09 -23.28 -0.82
N LEU A 92 8.63 -23.82 0.32
CA LEU A 92 9.42 -24.74 1.14
C LEU A 92 9.84 -26.00 0.38
N ALA A 93 8.93 -26.60 -0.39
CA ALA A 93 9.23 -27.79 -1.18
C ALA A 93 10.25 -27.52 -2.31
N VAL A 94 10.18 -26.34 -2.94
CA VAL A 94 11.16 -25.93 -3.98
C VAL A 94 12.53 -25.59 -3.40
N GLU A 95 12.58 -25.00 -2.20
CA GLU A 95 13.84 -24.69 -1.52
C GLU A 95 14.49 -25.91 -0.86
N SER A 96 13.69 -26.86 -0.38
CA SER A 96 14.18 -28.15 0.13
C SER A 96 14.48 -29.19 -0.96
N GLU A 97 14.30 -28.83 -2.23
CA GLU A 97 14.51 -29.70 -3.39
C GLU A 97 13.68 -30.99 -3.35
N PHE A 98 12.53 -30.94 -2.67
CA PHE A 98 11.66 -32.09 -2.48
C PHE A 98 10.78 -32.34 -3.73
N PRO A 99 10.92 -33.49 -4.41
CA PRO A 99 10.23 -33.75 -5.66
C PRO A 99 8.78 -34.19 -5.42
N THR A 100 7.84 -33.39 -5.90
CA THR A 100 6.41 -33.68 -5.97
C THR A 100 5.90 -33.45 -7.39
N LYS A 101 4.69 -33.93 -7.71
CA LYS A 101 4.11 -33.72 -9.05
C LYS A 101 4.03 -32.23 -9.45
N GLU A 102 3.82 -31.35 -8.47
CA GLU A 102 3.73 -29.90 -8.70
C GLU A 102 5.11 -29.22 -8.75
N THR A 103 6.07 -29.68 -7.94
CA THR A 103 7.39 -29.03 -7.82
C THR A 103 8.41 -29.49 -8.85
N VAL A 104 8.31 -30.70 -9.40
CA VAL A 104 9.33 -31.26 -10.31
C VAL A 104 9.63 -30.35 -11.49
N LYS A 105 8.61 -29.75 -12.11
CA LYS A 105 8.82 -28.80 -13.22
C LYS A 105 9.61 -27.56 -12.78
N LEU A 106 9.29 -27.02 -11.61
CA LEU A 106 9.97 -25.85 -11.04
C LEU A 106 11.41 -26.18 -10.65
N LEU A 107 11.65 -27.38 -10.10
CA LEU A 107 13.00 -27.84 -9.75
C LEU A 107 13.89 -28.01 -10.98
N LEU A 108 13.37 -28.59 -12.07
CA LEU A 108 14.10 -28.70 -13.34
C LEU A 108 14.44 -27.33 -13.93
N ALA A 109 13.48 -26.40 -13.94
CA ALA A 109 13.72 -25.04 -14.40
C ALA A 109 14.77 -24.31 -13.53
N LYS A 110 14.69 -24.47 -12.20
CA LYS A 110 15.66 -23.92 -11.24
C LYS A 110 17.06 -24.51 -11.46
N ALA A 111 17.17 -25.82 -11.71
CA ALA A 111 18.43 -26.48 -12.01
C ALA A 111 19.05 -25.96 -13.32
N GLN A 112 18.25 -25.85 -14.39
CA GLN A 112 18.71 -25.29 -15.66
C GLN A 112 19.19 -23.84 -15.51
N ALA A 113 18.44 -23.00 -14.81
CA ALA A 113 18.81 -21.61 -14.56
C ALA A 113 20.14 -21.51 -13.77
N ARG A 114 20.32 -22.34 -12.74
CA ARG A 114 21.55 -22.40 -11.94
C ARG A 114 22.75 -22.90 -12.78
N MET A 115 22.55 -23.91 -13.61
CA MET A 115 23.58 -24.43 -14.52
C MET A 115 24.05 -23.35 -15.50
N LEU A 116 23.12 -22.63 -16.15
CA LEU A 116 23.45 -21.54 -17.07
C LEU A 116 24.19 -20.41 -16.35
N ALA A 117 23.73 -20.02 -15.16
CA ALA A 117 24.37 -18.99 -14.35
C ALA A 117 25.80 -19.37 -13.93
N LEU A 118 26.04 -20.66 -13.61
CA LEU A 118 27.37 -21.17 -13.28
C LEU A 118 28.28 -21.17 -14.52
N ALA A 119 27.79 -21.66 -15.64
CA ALA A 119 28.55 -21.73 -16.89
C ALA A 119 28.95 -20.33 -17.41
N ALA A 120 28.09 -19.32 -17.26
CA ALA A 120 28.42 -17.93 -17.56
C ALA A 120 29.59 -17.40 -16.71
N ARG A 121 29.74 -17.88 -15.47
CA ARG A 121 30.78 -17.42 -14.53
C ARG A 121 32.07 -18.26 -14.61
N ALA A 122 32.00 -19.48 -15.14
CA ALA A 122 33.11 -20.40 -15.29
C ALA A 122 33.14 -21.04 -16.70
N PRO A 123 33.44 -20.27 -17.76
CA PRO A 123 33.36 -20.74 -19.15
C PRO A 123 34.35 -21.85 -19.51
N GLY A 124 35.41 -22.02 -18.73
CA GLY A 124 36.41 -23.08 -18.91
C GLY A 124 35.93 -24.50 -18.56
N ALA A 125 34.86 -24.62 -17.79
CA ALA A 125 34.28 -25.91 -17.38
C ALA A 125 33.00 -26.29 -18.16
N ALA A 126 32.57 -25.43 -19.10
CA ALA A 126 31.35 -25.64 -19.89
C ALA A 126 31.66 -26.35 -21.21
N ASP A 127 30.81 -27.32 -21.58
CA ASP A 127 30.86 -28.01 -22.87
C ASP A 127 30.52 -27.06 -24.03
N GLU A 128 30.97 -27.40 -25.24
CA GLU A 128 30.82 -26.56 -26.45
C GLU A 128 29.35 -26.22 -26.76
N GLU A 129 28.44 -27.17 -26.47
CA GLU A 129 27.00 -27.00 -26.62
C GLU A 129 26.43 -25.98 -25.62
N LEU A 130 26.94 -25.96 -24.39
CA LEU A 130 26.55 -24.97 -23.37
C LEU A 130 27.09 -23.56 -23.67
N ARG A 131 28.28 -23.47 -24.28
CA ARG A 131 28.86 -22.19 -24.74
C ARG A 131 28.02 -21.56 -25.83
N SER A 132 27.54 -22.37 -26.79
CA SER A 132 26.65 -21.89 -27.86
C SER A 132 25.30 -21.33 -27.35
N GLN A 133 24.82 -21.79 -26.19
CA GLN A 133 23.61 -21.27 -25.55
C GLN A 133 23.83 -19.96 -24.78
N LEU A 134 25.09 -19.63 -24.44
CA LEU A 134 25.45 -18.44 -23.67
C LEU A 134 25.90 -17.26 -24.55
N GLY A 135 26.24 -17.51 -25.83
CA GLY A 135 26.72 -16.50 -26.78
C GLY A 135 28.22 -16.54 -26.96
#